data_AF-A0A2Z4L8M7-F1
#
_entry.id   AF-A0A2Z4L8M7-F1
#
_cell.length_a   1.000
_cell.length_b   1.000
_cell.length_c   1.000
_cell.angle_alpha   90.00
_cell.angle_beta   90.00
_cell.angle_gamma   90.00
#
_symmetry.space_group_name_H-M   'P 1'
#
loop_
_entity.id
_entity.type
_entity.pdbx_description
1 polymer ?
#
loop_
_entity_poly.entity_id
_entity_poly.type
_entity_poly.pdbx_seq_one_letter_code
_entity_poly.pdbx_strand_id
1 'polypeptide(L)'
;MIETYDYILSDINNDNNSIQCKIEYDTENTYNKTFYFYDGKNWQKDFIDLNKLSPENKEDKNEFDDFVTKVHDFMVHGNLWEQLEAMDDGETITKKQYELEITANKI
;
A
#
# COMPACT_ATOMS: atom_id res chain seq x y z
N MET A 1 -16.83 3.08 -15.76
CA MET A 1 -17.24 3.45 -14.37
C MET A 1 -15.97 3.49 -13.54
N ILE A 2 -15.75 4.50 -12.70
CA ILE A 2 -14.55 4.52 -11.83
C ILE A 2 -14.89 3.73 -10.57
N GLU A 3 -14.13 2.68 -10.30
CA GLU A 3 -14.15 1.99 -9.01
C GLU A 3 -12.95 2.42 -8.17
N THR A 4 -13.13 2.42 -6.85
CA THR A 4 -12.08 2.77 -5.90
C THR A 4 -11.98 1.68 -4.84
N TYR A 5 -10.76 1.19 -4.64
CA TYR A 5 -10.44 0.26 -3.58
C TYR A 5 -9.36 0.88 -2.70
N ASP A 6 -9.56 0.75 -1.39
CA ASP A 6 -8.57 1.08 -0.38
C ASP A 6 -7.91 -0.21 0.12
N TYR A 7 -6.63 -0.13 0.39
CA TYR A 7 -5.82 -1.25 0.87
C TYR A 7 -5.01 -0.82 2.07
N ILE A 8 -4.84 -1.75 3.00
CA ILE A 8 -3.96 -1.59 4.14
C ILE A 8 -2.83 -2.61 3.98
N LEU A 9 -1.61 -2.12 3.80
CA LEU A 9 -0.39 -2.93 3.85
C LEU A 9 0.15 -2.85 5.26
N SER A 10 0.39 -3.99 5.91
CA SER A 10 0.89 -4.06 7.28
C SER A 10 2.11 -4.98 7.37
N ASP A 11 3.04 -4.71 8.28
CA ASP A 11 4.16 -5.61 8.56
C ASP A 11 3.65 -6.82 9.38
N ILE A 12 3.92 -8.03 8.90
CA ILE A 12 3.54 -9.27 9.60
C ILE A 12 4.20 -9.36 10.99
N ASN A 13 5.38 -8.76 11.14
CA ASN A 13 6.16 -8.82 12.37
C ASN A 13 5.89 -7.62 13.31
N ASN A 14 5.18 -6.59 12.84
CA ASN A 14 4.85 -5.41 13.63
C ASN A 14 3.55 -4.74 13.14
N ASP A 15 2.43 -5.09 13.77
CA ASP A 15 1.10 -4.56 13.42
C ASP A 15 0.97 -3.02 13.54
N ASN A 16 1.91 -2.36 14.23
CA ASN A 16 1.91 -0.89 14.30
C ASN A 16 2.40 -0.25 13.01
N ASN A 17 3.13 -0.99 12.16
CA ASN A 17 3.63 -0.51 10.89
C ASN A 17 2.61 -0.86 9.79
N SER A 18 1.86 0.15 9.36
CA SER A 18 0.95 0.03 8.23
C SER A 18 0.95 1.26 7.34
N ILE A 19 0.66 1.04 6.06
CA ILE A 19 0.47 2.07 5.05
C ILE A 19 -0.89 1.84 4.40
N GLN A 20 -1.68 2.90 4.31
CA GLN A 20 -2.91 2.89 3.52
C GLN A 20 -2.61 3.37 2.11
N CYS A 21 -3.07 2.63 1.11
CA CYS A 21 -3.03 3.04 -0.28
C CYS A 21 -4.40 2.86 -0.93
N LYS A 22 -4.64 3.53 -2.05
CA LYS A 22 -5.86 3.34 -2.82
C LYS A 22 -5.60 3.33 -4.31
N ILE A 23 -6.45 2.60 -5.03
CA ILE A 23 -6.41 2.48 -6.48
C ILE A 23 -7.75 2.97 -7.02
N GLU A 24 -7.68 3.95 -7.90
CA GLU A 24 -8.80 4.37 -8.74
C GLU A 24 -8.56 3.80 -10.13
N TYR A 25 -9.44 2.91 -10.60
CA TYR A 25 -9.36 2.35 -11.94
C TYR A 25 -10.69 2.49 -12.67
N ASP A 26 -10.61 2.83 -13.96
CA ASP A 26 -11.77 2.88 -14.84
C ASP A 26 -12.07 1.47 -15.39
N THR A 27 -13.21 0.90 -15.00
CA THR A 27 -13.65 -0.43 -15.45
C THR A 27 -13.85 -0.53 -16.96
N GLU A 28 -14.01 0.61 -17.65
CA GLU A 28 -14.19 0.67 -19.10
C GLU A 28 -12.89 1.00 -19.85
N ASN A 29 -11.86 1.46 -19.12
CA ASN A 29 -10.56 1.81 -19.67
C ASN A 29 -9.43 1.45 -18.71
N THR A 30 -8.92 0.22 -18.85
CA THR A 30 -7.89 -0.36 -17.98
C THR A 30 -6.55 0.37 -17.98
N TYR A 31 -6.34 1.34 -18.89
CA TYR A 31 -5.16 2.21 -18.89
C TYR A 31 -5.29 3.42 -17.96
N ASN A 32 -6.51 3.81 -17.56
CA ASN A 32 -6.73 4.92 -16.67
C ASN A 32 -6.74 4.44 -15.21
N LYS A 33 -5.54 4.32 -14.65
CA LYS A 33 -5.31 3.93 -13.27
C LYS A 33 -4.56 5.03 -12.54
N THR A 34 -5.02 5.37 -11.34
CA THR A 34 -4.28 6.25 -10.45
C THR A 34 -4.10 5.60 -9.09
N PHE A 35 -2.85 5.63 -8.61
CA PHE A 35 -2.44 5.12 -7.32
C PHE A 35 -2.23 6.28 -6.34
N TYR A 36 -2.62 6.04 -5.08
CA TYR A 36 -2.43 7.00 -4.01
C TYR A 36 -1.93 6.31 -2.74
N PHE A 37 -1.15 7.05 -1.95
CA PHE A 37 -0.79 6.67 -0.58
C PHE A 37 -1.30 7.73 0.40
N TYR A 38 -1.69 7.31 1.59
CA TYR A 38 -2.13 8.21 2.64
C TYR A 38 -0.95 8.66 3.50
N ASP A 39 -0.74 9.97 3.63
CA ASP A 39 0.34 10.54 4.45
C ASP A 39 -0.04 10.79 5.92
N GLY A 40 -1.18 10.23 6.37
CA GLY A 40 -1.77 10.51 7.67
C GLY A 40 -2.69 11.74 7.68
N LYS A 41 -2.74 12.52 6.59
CA LYS A 41 -3.59 13.69 6.45
C LYS A 41 -4.28 13.81 5.09
N ASN A 42 -3.58 13.52 4.01
CA ASN A 42 -4.04 13.64 2.63
C ASN A 42 -3.67 12.41 1.80
N TRP A 43 -4.44 12.18 0.75
CA TRP A 43 -4.11 11.22 -0.29
C TRP A 43 -3.12 11.85 -1.28
N GLN A 44 -1.92 11.29 -1.33
CA GLN A 44 -0.87 11.71 -2.24
C GLN A 44 -0.89 10.78 -3.46
N LYS A 45 -1.12 11.35 -4.64
CA LYS A 45 -0.98 10.63 -5.90
C LYS A 45 0.47 10.24 -6.09
N ASP A 46 0.70 9.03 -6.62
CA ASP A 46 1.92 8.47 -7.25
C ASP A 46 3.25 9.24 -7.04
N PHE A 47 4.35 8.55 -6.69
CA PHE A 47 5.70 9.11 -6.43
C PHE A 47 5.92 9.83 -5.09
N ILE A 48 5.17 9.51 -4.05
CA ILE A 48 5.61 9.87 -2.69
C ILE A 48 6.85 9.03 -2.34
N ASP A 49 7.89 9.74 -1.89
CA ASP A 49 8.94 9.14 -1.09
C ASP A 49 8.28 8.56 0.18
N LEU A 50 8.10 7.25 0.22
CA LEU A 50 7.42 6.54 1.31
C LEU A 50 8.08 6.83 2.67
N ASN A 51 9.35 7.28 2.70
CA ASN A 51 10.01 7.74 3.92
C ASN A 51 9.34 8.99 4.53
N LYS A 52 8.51 9.72 3.77
CA LYS A 52 7.69 10.83 4.28
C LYS A 52 6.47 10.35 5.08
N LEU A 53 6.15 9.06 5.01
CA LEU A 53 5.14 8.42 5.84
C LEU A 53 5.68 8.04 7.23
N SER A 54 7.01 8.19 7.43
CA SER A 54 7.71 7.72 8.62
C SER A 54 7.34 8.52 9.88
N PRO A 55 7.13 7.84 11.03
CA PRO A 55 6.83 8.50 12.29
C PRO A 55 7.98 9.41 12.75
N GLU A 56 7.65 10.46 13.51
CA GLU A 56 8.63 11.46 13.95
C GLU A 56 9.62 10.94 15.03
N ASN A 57 9.29 9.85 15.72
CA ASN A 57 10.14 9.22 16.73
C ASN A 57 11.24 8.36 16.10
N LYS A 58 12.48 8.44 16.60
CA LYS A 58 13.66 7.82 16.00
C LYS A 58 13.70 6.28 16.07
N GLU A 59 13.19 5.68 17.15
CA GLU A 59 13.14 4.21 17.28
C GLU A 59 12.10 3.63 16.32
N ASP A 60 10.88 4.17 16.37
CA ASP A 60 9.79 3.80 15.46
C ASP A 60 10.15 4.08 14.00
N LYS A 61 10.94 5.13 13.75
CA LYS A 61 11.41 5.51 12.41
C LYS A 61 12.29 4.44 11.76
N ASN A 62 13.25 3.85 12.48
CA ASN A 62 14.11 2.84 11.85
C ASN A 62 13.32 1.59 11.48
N GLU A 63 12.43 1.13 12.37
CA GLU A 63 11.57 -0.02 12.10
C GLU A 63 10.58 0.27 10.96
N PHE A 64 10.05 1.50 10.91
CA PHE A 64 9.16 1.92 9.84
C PHE A 64 9.89 2.12 8.51
N ASP A 65 11.11 2.64 8.50
CA ASP A 65 11.92 2.81 7.29
C ASP A 65 12.29 1.43 6.68
N ASP A 66 12.55 0.43 7.54
CA ASP A 66 12.71 -0.97 7.10
C ASP A 66 11.41 -1.52 6.49
N PHE A 67 10.27 -1.29 7.13
CA PHE A 67 8.95 -1.65 6.60
C PHE A 67 8.66 -0.98 5.25
N VAL A 68 8.93 0.32 5.14
CA VAL A 68 8.81 1.09 3.89
C VAL A 68 9.68 0.48 2.78
N THR A 69 10.89 0.05 3.12
CA THR A 69 11.79 -0.61 2.17
C THR A 69 11.17 -1.91 1.63
N LYS A 70 10.52 -2.71 2.48
CA LYS A 70 9.81 -3.93 2.06
C LYS A 70 8.65 -3.63 1.12
N VAL A 71 7.84 -2.59 1.44
CA VAL A 71 6.74 -2.14 0.57
C VAL A 71 7.28 -1.68 -0.78
N HIS A 72 8.33 -0.88 -0.78
CA HIS A 72 8.97 -0.39 -2.00
C HIS A 72 9.56 -1.53 -2.85
N ASP A 73 10.22 -2.51 -2.21
CA ASP A 73 10.74 -3.70 -2.90
C ASP A 73 9.60 -4.49 -3.55
N PHE A 74 8.48 -4.66 -2.86
CA PHE A 74 7.31 -5.33 -3.43
C PHE A 74 6.66 -4.55 -4.58
N MET A 75 6.64 -3.21 -4.48
CA MET A 75 6.17 -2.33 -5.57
C MET A 75 7.02 -2.46 -6.83
N VAL A 76 8.35 -2.43 -6.69
CA VAL A 76 9.27 -2.38 -7.85
C VAL A 76 9.56 -3.77 -8.40
N HIS A 77 9.65 -4.79 -7.55
CA HIS A 77 10.15 -6.11 -7.93
C HIS A 77 9.10 -7.23 -7.85
N GLY A 78 7.97 -7.02 -7.17
CA GLY A 78 6.93 -8.04 -7.01
C GLY A 78 5.55 -7.66 -7.56
N ASN A 79 5.45 -6.57 -8.32
CA ASN A 79 4.22 -6.10 -8.95
C ASN A 79 3.06 -5.91 -7.96
N LEU A 80 3.30 -5.23 -6.83
CA LEU A 80 2.27 -4.92 -5.81
C LEU A 80 0.93 -4.53 -6.45
N TRP A 81 0.95 -3.59 -7.39
CA TRP A 81 -0.26 -3.03 -7.99
C TRP A 81 -1.12 -4.04 -8.75
N GLU A 82 -0.48 -4.97 -9.47
CA GLU A 82 -1.21 -6.06 -10.16
C GLU A 82 -1.85 -7.01 -9.15
N GLN A 83 -1.22 -7.22 -8.00
CA GLN A 83 -1.76 -8.05 -6.93
C GLN A 83 -2.96 -7.38 -6.27
N LEU A 84 -2.87 -6.09 -5.96
CA LEU A 84 -3.97 -5.33 -5.35
C LEU A 84 -5.22 -5.30 -6.23
N GLU A 85 -5.05 -5.13 -7.55
CA GLU A 85 -6.17 -5.13 -8.50
C GLU A 85 -6.86 -6.49 -8.61
N ALA A 86 -6.13 -7.58 -8.39
CA ALA A 86 -6.68 -8.93 -8.44
C ALA A 86 -7.41 -9.33 -7.14
N MET A 87 -7.36 -8.50 -6.09
CA MET A 87 -8.00 -8.81 -4.81
C MET A 87 -9.50 -8.53 -4.82
N ASP A 88 -10.24 -9.41 -4.17
CA ASP A 88 -11.67 -9.21 -3.90
C ASP A 88 -11.89 -8.32 -2.66
N ASP A 89 -13.10 -7.74 -2.55
CA ASP A 89 -13.49 -6.94 -1.39
C ASP A 89 -13.45 -7.77 -0.08
N GLY A 90 -12.78 -7.25 0.94
CA GLY A 90 -12.57 -7.92 2.22
C GLY A 90 -11.52 -9.04 2.19
N GLU A 91 -10.83 -9.24 1.07
CA GLU A 91 -9.76 -10.23 0.98
C GLU A 91 -8.50 -9.77 1.73
N THR A 92 -7.86 -10.71 2.42
CA THR A 92 -6.53 -10.53 3.02
C THR A 92 -5.55 -11.51 2.40
N ILE A 93 -4.42 -11.00 1.89
CA ILE A 93 -3.33 -11.80 1.36
C ILE A 93 -2.05 -11.59 2.16
N THR A 94 -1.29 -12.66 2.35
CA THR A 94 0.01 -12.63 3.05
C THR A 94 1.15 -12.86 2.05
N LYS A 95 2.09 -11.94 1.98
CA LYS A 95 3.29 -11.99 1.13
C LYS A 95 4.53 -12.19 2.00
N LYS A 96 4.75 -13.44 2.41
CA LYS A 96 5.86 -13.83 3.30
C LYS A 96 7.25 -13.40 2.81
N GLN A 97 7.49 -13.39 1.49
CA GLN A 97 8.77 -12.96 0.91
C GLN A 97 9.10 -11.49 1.26
N TYR A 98 8.07 -10.65 1.39
CA TYR A 98 8.20 -9.23 1.70
C TYR A 98 7.78 -8.93 3.15
N GLU A 99 7.40 -9.96 3.91
CA GLU A 99 6.86 -9.83 5.27
C GLU A 99 5.65 -8.89 5.37
N LEU A 100 4.82 -8.84 4.32
CA LEU A 100 3.65 -7.97 4.27
C LEU A 100 2.34 -8.76 4.36
N GLU A 101 1.38 -8.21 5.07
CA GLU A 101 -0.02 -8.58 4.99
C GLU A 101 -0.82 -7.44 4.37
N ILE A 102 -1.74 -7.76 3.47
CA ILE A 102 -2.49 -6.77 2.70
C ILE A 102 -3.96 -7.09 2.79
N THR A 103 -4.78 -6.11 3.19
CA THR A 103 -6.24 -6.24 3.24
C THR A 103 -6.90 -5.25 2.30
N ALA A 104 -7.80 -5.73 1.44
CA ALA A 104 -8.57 -4.92 0.50
C ALA A 104 -9.94 -4.53 1.08
N ASN A 105 -10.34 -3.28 0.85
CA ASN A 105 -11.63 -2.73 1.24
C ASN A 105 -12.19 -1.89 0.09
N LYS A 106 -13.34 -2.25 -0.46
CA LYS A 106 -14.01 -1.45 -1.49
C LYS A 106 -14.70 -0.23 -0.88
N ILE A 107 -14.64 0.93 -1.56
CA ILE A 107 -15.37 2.16 -1.18
C ILE A 107 -16.64 2.33 -2.01
#